data_AF-A0A8T4ZWW4-F1
#
_entry.id   AF-A0A8T4ZWW4-F1
#
_cell.length_a   1.000
_cell.length_b   1.000
_cell.length_c   1.000
_cell.angle_alpha   90.00
_cell.angle_beta   90.00
_cell.angle_gamma   90.00
#
_symmetry.space_group_name_H-M   'P 1'
#
loop_
_entity.id
_entity.type
_entity.pdbx_description
1 polymer ?
#
loop_
_entity_poly.entity_id
_entity_poly.type
_entity_poly.pdbx_seq_one_letter_code
_entity_poly.pdbx_strand_id
1 'polypeptide(L)'
;MILDVESDVLVIGSGGAGLRAAIEAEALGASVVVASKAPAGMNNSTAVSGGGFRAPIGGLTVEEYIRDTMEVGKEINNRRLVEVMAKEGEERLLEL
;
A
#
# COMPACT_ATOMS: atom_id res chain seq x y z
N MET A 1 31.06 -10.19 -12.89
CA MET A 1 31.19 -9.37 -11.67
C MET A 1 29.86 -9.43 -10.97
N ILE A 2 29.82 -9.96 -9.75
CA ILE A 2 28.62 -9.99 -8.90
C ILE A 2 28.74 -8.78 -7.96
N LEU A 3 27.63 -8.08 -7.73
CA LEU A 3 27.53 -7.00 -6.76
C LEU A 3 26.71 -7.52 -5.59
N ASP A 4 27.32 -7.52 -4.41
CA ASP A 4 26.66 -7.81 -3.15
C ASP A 4 26.14 -6.51 -2.55
N VAL A 5 24.85 -6.49 -2.19
CA VAL A 5 24.17 -5.36 -1.55
C VAL A 5 23.48 -5.88 -0.31
N GLU A 6 23.79 -5.28 0.84
CA GLU A 6 23.20 -5.64 2.13
C GLU A 6 22.13 -4.62 2.53
N SER A 7 21.03 -5.10 3.12
CA SER A 7 20.00 -4.29 3.75
C SER A 7 19.25 -5.09 4.81
N ASP A 8 18.66 -4.40 5.78
CA ASP A 8 17.75 -5.02 6.75
C ASP A 8 16.42 -5.40 6.07
N VAL A 9 15.97 -4.57 5.13
CA VAL A 9 14.74 -4.78 4.34
C VAL A 9 15.05 -4.65 2.85
N LEU A 10 14.66 -5.65 2.07
CA LEU A 10 14.65 -5.61 0.60
C LEU A 10 13.21 -5.52 0.10
N VAL A 11 12.88 -4.42 -0.57
CA VAL A 11 11.58 -4.22 -1.22
C VAL A 11 11.73 -4.48 -2.71
N ILE A 12 11.00 -5.47 -3.24
CA ILE A 12 10.99 -5.77 -4.68
C ILE A 12 9.75 -5.13 -5.30
N GLY A 13 9.95 -4.00 -5.96
CA GLY A 13 8.93 -3.24 -6.68
C GLY A 13 8.79 -1.80 -6.19
N SER A 14 8.83 -0.84 -7.12
CA SER A 14 8.71 0.60 -6.84
C SER A 14 7.32 1.17 -7.19
N GLY A 15 6.26 0.40 -6.93
CA GLY A 15 4.88 0.89 -6.99
C GLY A 15 4.45 1.51 -5.65
N GLY A 16 3.19 1.96 -5.54
CA GLY A 16 2.70 2.63 -4.33
C GLY A 16 2.88 1.81 -3.04
N ALA A 17 2.55 0.52 -3.08
CA ALA A 17 2.73 -0.37 -1.92
C ALA A 17 4.20 -0.53 -1.51
N GLY A 18 5.09 -0.74 -2.49
CA GLY A 18 6.52 -0.94 -2.22
C GLY A 18 7.20 0.33 -1.70
N LEU A 19 6.90 1.48 -2.31
CA LEU A 19 7.46 2.75 -1.86
C LEU A 19 6.93 3.15 -0.48
N ARG A 20 5.62 2.96 -0.20
CA ARG A 20 5.09 3.24 1.15
C ARG A 20 5.74 2.33 2.19
N ALA A 21 5.91 1.04 1.90
CA ALA A 21 6.60 0.11 2.79
C ALA A 21 8.07 0.49 3.02
N ALA A 22 8.77 0.92 1.96
CA ALA A 22 10.16 1.38 2.06
C ALA A 22 10.30 2.61 2.95
N ILE A 23 9.42 3.61 2.77
CA ILE A 23 9.38 4.83 3.59
C ILE A 23 9.14 4.49 5.06
N GLU A 24 8.21 3.57 5.36
CA GLU A 24 7.93 3.18 6.76
C GLU A 24 9.12 2.46 7.39
N ALA A 25 9.71 1.50 6.67
CA ALA A 25 10.85 0.74 7.18
C ALA A 25 12.05 1.68 7.47
N GLU A 26 12.32 2.62 6.57
CA GLU A 26 13.37 3.64 6.76
C GLU A 26 13.05 4.56 7.95
N ALA A 27 11.80 5.01 8.09
CA ALA A 27 11.38 5.83 9.24
C ALA A 27 11.53 5.13 10.59
N LEU A 28 11.43 3.79 10.61
CA LEU A 28 11.70 2.95 11.78
C LEU A 28 13.19 2.61 11.97
N GLY A 29 14.08 3.16 11.14
CA GLY A 29 15.53 3.05 11.27
C GLY A 29 16.17 1.86 10.56
N ALA A 30 15.44 1.14 9.71
CA ALA A 30 16.00 0.05 8.92
C ALA A 30 16.80 0.59 7.72
N SER A 31 17.89 -0.10 7.36
CA SER A 31 18.51 0.08 6.05
C SER A 31 17.64 -0.60 4.97
N VAL A 32 17.21 0.16 3.97
CA VAL A 32 16.25 -0.31 2.96
C VAL A 32 16.85 -0.25 1.56
N VAL A 33 16.67 -1.33 0.80
CA VAL A 33 16.96 -1.37 -0.64
C VAL A 33 15.67 -1.61 -1.40
N VAL A 34 15.40 -0.76 -2.40
CA VAL A 34 14.27 -0.95 -3.32
C VAL A 34 14.81 -1.43 -4.67
N ALA A 35 14.50 -2.68 -5.02
CA ALA A 35 14.79 -3.24 -6.33
C ALA A 35 13.61 -3.01 -7.27
N SER A 36 13.85 -2.40 -8.42
CA SER A 36 12.83 -2.19 -9.44
C SER A 36 13.34 -2.55 -10.83
N LYS A 37 12.46 -3.15 -11.65
CA LYS A 37 12.75 -3.52 -13.03
C LYS A 37 12.88 -2.30 -13.96
N ALA A 38 12.28 -1.19 -13.57
CA ALA A 38 12.28 0.07 -14.30
C ALA A 38 12.69 1.21 -13.35
N PRO A 39 12.98 2.42 -13.87
CA PRO A 39 13.21 3.58 -13.00
C PRO A 39 12.10 3.74 -11.96
N ALA A 40 12.46 4.08 -10.72
CA ALA A 40 11.51 4.20 -9.63
C ALA A 40 10.38 5.18 -9.98
N GLY A 41 9.14 4.83 -9.62
CA GLY A 41 7.95 5.61 -9.97
C GLY A 41 7.47 5.48 -11.42
N MET A 42 8.24 4.86 -12.33
CA MET A 42 7.85 4.64 -13.72
C MET A 42 7.41 3.20 -14.00
N ASN A 43 6.71 3.00 -15.14
CA ASN A 43 6.36 1.69 -15.70
C ASN A 43 5.73 0.72 -14.67
N ASN A 44 4.81 1.23 -13.84
CA ASN A 44 4.07 0.46 -12.84
C ASN A 44 2.58 0.85 -12.83
N SER A 45 1.71 -0.03 -12.35
CA SER A 45 0.25 0.18 -12.35
C SER A 45 -0.20 1.37 -11.50
N THR A 46 0.54 1.71 -10.43
CA THR A 46 0.21 2.85 -9.57
C THR A 46 0.30 4.16 -10.36
N ALA A 47 1.35 4.33 -11.17
CA ALA A 47 1.58 5.53 -11.97
C ALA A 47 0.47 5.81 -13.00
N VAL A 48 -0.31 4.79 -13.40
CA VAL A 48 -1.41 4.90 -14.38
C VAL A 48 -2.79 4.66 -13.75
N SER A 49 -2.87 4.60 -12.42
CA SER A 49 -4.12 4.31 -11.69
C SER A 49 -5.15 5.43 -11.71
N GLY A 50 -4.74 6.64 -12.11
CA GLY A 50 -5.56 7.85 -12.00
C GLY A 50 -5.59 8.46 -10.59
N GLY A 51 -4.90 7.86 -9.60
CA GLY A 51 -4.76 8.41 -8.25
C GLY A 51 -6.01 8.35 -7.38
N GLY A 52 -7.03 7.58 -7.78
CA GLY A 52 -8.25 7.41 -7.00
C GLY A 52 -8.05 6.45 -5.83
N PHE A 53 -8.43 6.89 -4.62
CA PHE A 53 -8.48 6.05 -3.43
C PHE A 53 -9.91 5.95 -2.90
N ARG A 54 -10.28 4.77 -2.39
CA ARG A 54 -11.53 4.59 -1.64
C ARG A 54 -11.16 4.33 -0.18
N ALA A 55 -11.60 5.22 0.71
CA ALA A 55 -11.45 5.12 2.15
C ALA A 55 -12.74 5.64 2.83
N PRO A 56 -12.99 5.31 4.10
CA PRO A 56 -14.11 5.85 4.89
C PRO A 56 -13.95 7.34 5.23
N ILE A 57 -13.94 8.20 4.20
CA ILE A 57 -13.76 9.64 4.30
C ILE A 57 -14.93 10.37 3.64
N GLY A 58 -15.23 11.60 4.06
CA GLY A 58 -16.19 12.46 3.37
C GLY A 58 -17.65 11.98 3.48
N GLY A 59 -17.98 11.28 4.57
CA GLY A 59 -19.34 10.81 4.87
C GLY A 59 -19.58 9.32 4.60
N LEU A 60 -18.64 8.59 3.99
CA LEU A 60 -18.67 7.13 3.94
C LEU A 60 -18.25 6.56 5.30
N THR A 61 -19.11 5.79 5.96
CA THR A 61 -18.78 5.19 7.25
C THR A 61 -17.90 3.95 7.12
N VAL A 62 -17.21 3.58 8.20
CA VAL A 62 -16.39 2.36 8.28
C VAL A 62 -17.25 1.12 8.04
N GLU A 63 -18.46 1.08 8.61
CA GLU A 63 -19.40 -0.02 8.47
C GLU A 63 -19.91 -0.16 7.03
N GLU A 64 -20.23 0.95 6.38
CA GLU A 64 -20.62 0.96 4.96
C GLU A 64 -19.48 0.49 4.07
N TYR A 65 -18.25 0.95 4.32
CA TYR A 65 -17.07 0.48 3.59
C TYR A 65 -16.86 -1.03 3.74
N ILE A 66 -16.93 -1.55 4.97
CA ILE A 66 -16.77 -3.00 5.23
C ILE A 66 -17.85 -3.78 4.50
N ARG A 67 -19.13 -3.38 4.65
CA ARG A 67 -20.25 -4.06 4.00
C ARG A 67 -20.07 -4.09 2.48
N ASP A 68 -19.83 -2.94 1.87
CA ASP A 68 -19.67 -2.84 0.42
C ASP A 68 -18.46 -3.66 -0.08
N THR A 69 -17.35 -3.66 0.68
CA THR A 69 -16.14 -4.41 0.32
C THR A 69 -16.34 -5.92 0.42
N MET A 70 -17.02 -6.39 1.46
CA MET A 70 -17.35 -7.81 1.65
C MET A 70 -18.35 -8.28 0.58
N GLU A 71 -19.36 -7.47 0.26
CA GLU A 71 -20.37 -7.78 -0.76
C GLU A 71 -19.74 -7.89 -2.15
N VAL A 72 -18.94 -6.89 -2.57
CA VAL A 72 -18.24 -6.92 -3.87
C VAL A 72 -17.26 -8.09 -3.94
N GLY A 73 -16.60 -8.39 -2.83
CA GLY A 73 -15.70 -9.53 -2.71
C GLY A 73 -16.41 -10.88 -2.51
N LYS A 74 -17.74 -10.93 -2.56
CA LYS A 74 -18.55 -12.16 -2.48
C LYS A 74 -18.26 -13.00 -1.23
N GLU A 75 -17.98 -12.35 -0.10
CA GLU A 75 -17.72 -12.99 1.19
C GLU A 75 -16.50 -13.95 1.22
N ILE A 76 -15.66 -13.96 0.18
CA ILE A 76 -14.39 -14.74 0.18
C ILE A 76 -13.21 -13.92 0.69
N ASN A 77 -13.43 -12.65 1.04
CA ASN A 77 -12.41 -11.80 1.65
C ASN A 77 -11.99 -12.34 3.02
N ASN A 78 -10.76 -12.01 3.42
CA ASN A 78 -10.39 -12.08 4.82
C ASN A 78 -11.00 -10.87 5.55
N ARG A 79 -12.10 -11.08 6.27
CA ARG A 79 -12.83 -10.03 6.98
C ARG A 79 -11.94 -9.20 7.91
N ARG A 80 -10.96 -9.83 8.59
CA ARG A 80 -10.04 -9.11 9.47
C ARG A 80 -9.20 -8.08 8.71
N LEU A 81 -8.74 -8.40 7.50
CA LEU A 81 -7.95 -7.47 6.69
C LEU A 81 -8.82 -6.33 6.14
N VAL A 82 -10.08 -6.60 5.79
CA VAL A 82 -11.02 -5.56 5.37
C VAL A 82 -11.30 -4.57 6.52
N GLU A 83 -11.46 -5.07 7.75
CA GLU A 83 -11.64 -4.22 8.92
C GLU A 83 -10.43 -3.33 9.20
N VAL A 84 -9.21 -3.83 9.02
CA VAL A 84 -7.98 -3.02 9.14
C VAL A 84 -7.98 -1.91 8.09
N MET A 85 -8.23 -2.25 6.81
CA MET A 85 -8.29 -1.26 5.73
C MET A 85 -9.37 -0.20 5.98
N ALA A 86 -10.52 -0.58 6.51
CA ALA A 86 -11.60 0.36 6.80
C ALA A 86 -11.25 1.29 7.96
N LYS A 87 -10.71 0.76 9.06
CA LYS A 87 -10.42 1.55 10.26
C LYS A 87 -9.23 2.50 10.08
N GLU A 88 -8.21 2.07 9.34
CA GLU A 88 -6.98 2.85 9.16
C GLU A 88 -6.99 3.68 7.87
N GLY A 89 -7.92 3.41 6.95
CA GLY A 89 -7.88 3.95 5.59
C GLY A 89 -7.94 5.47 5.48
N GLU A 90 -8.74 6.15 6.32
CA GLU A 90 -8.81 7.61 6.31
C GLU A 90 -7.47 8.24 6.75
N GLU A 91 -6.95 7.81 7.89
CA GLU A 91 -5.67 8.30 8.42
C GLU A 91 -4.53 8.08 7.41
N ARG A 92 -4.43 6.87 6.84
CA ARG A 92 -3.38 6.54 5.87
C ARG A 92 -3.50 7.31 4.56
N LEU A 93 -4.72 7.69 4.17
CA LEU A 93 -4.92 8.50 2.97
C LEU A 93 -4.52 9.96 3.20
N LEU A 94 -4.83 10.53 4.37
CA LEU A 94 -4.49 11.91 4.72
C LEU A 94 -2.99 12.12 4.98
N GLU A 95 -2.24 11.03 5.15
CA GLU A 95 -0.79 11.03 5.31
C GLU A 95 -0.02 11.21 3.99
N LEU A 96 -0.64 10.87 2.85
CA LEU A 96 -0.04 10.91 1.50
C LEU A 96 0.02 12.32 0.91
#